data_AF-R6HL62-F1
#
_entry.id   AF-R6HL62-F1
#
_cell.length_a   1.000
_cell.length_b   1.000
_cell.length_c   1.000
_cell.angle_alpha   90.00
_cell.angle_beta   90.00
_cell.angle_gamma   90.00
#
_symmetry.space_group_name_H-M   'P 1'
#
loop_
_entity.id
_entity.type
_entity.pdbx_description
1 polymer ?
#
loop_
_entity_poly.entity_id
_entity_poly.type
_entity_poly.pdbx_seq_one_letter_code
_entity_poly.pdbx_strand_id
1 'polypeptide(L)'
;MQRFQIFWHNLQQDLKIFLYFTILFSVFRLIFIGIFNTYLSDCTMQDILLCQWYGFRLSLKTAGMIALIGGVLATLPQIGFIKWPSEIIRKIWSALMVLIFTIAFFARIPYFEIFNSGFNIMLINGVHDDWGAILDTAINEYGLLWRLPLAFLMTGILIWLLLKFLNIKTRPAKITNSRQLFFAVVRVIIVLPIFFVFVRYGGAFNYANSINFESAERLKSAFLNEAILDDG
;
A
#
# COMPACT_ATOMS: atom_id res chain seq x y z
N MET A 1 28.62 13.31 10.43
CA MET A 1 28.74 11.90 10.00
C MET A 1 27.68 11.01 10.66
N GLN A 2 27.53 11.03 11.99
CA GLN A 2 26.51 10.26 12.72
C GLN A 2 25.07 10.50 12.24
N ARG A 3 24.67 11.77 12.02
CA ARG A 3 23.31 12.10 11.51
C ARG A 3 22.99 11.47 10.16
N PHE A 4 23.97 11.43 9.24
CA PHE A 4 23.77 10.79 7.94
C PHE A 4 23.65 9.27 8.06
N GLN A 5 24.39 8.64 8.97
CA GLN A 5 24.25 7.21 9.23
C GLN A 5 22.86 6.86 9.77
N ILE A 6 22.35 7.67 10.72
CA ILE A 6 20.98 7.54 11.23
C ILE A 6 19.97 7.72 10.10
N PHE A 7 20.11 8.78 9.30
CA PHE A 7 19.25 9.01 8.13
C PHE A 7 19.30 7.84 7.14
N TRP A 8 20.48 7.32 6.82
CA TRP A 8 20.65 6.21 5.88
C TRP A 8 20.05 4.90 6.39
N HIS A 9 20.11 4.66 7.70
CA HIS A 9 19.41 3.55 8.33
C HIS A 9 17.90 3.69 8.20
N ASN A 10 17.37 4.87 8.57
CA ASN A 10 15.96 5.17 8.52
C ASN A 10 15.38 5.11 7.11
N LEU A 11 16.09 5.67 6.12
CA LEU A 11 15.68 5.62 4.72
C LEU A 11 15.54 4.16 4.24
N GLN A 12 16.45 3.27 4.64
CA GLN A 12 16.32 1.84 4.32
C GLN A 12 15.10 1.20 4.96
N GLN A 13 14.75 1.57 6.20
CA GLN A 13 13.57 1.05 6.87
C GLN A 13 12.28 1.56 6.21
N ASP A 14 12.22 2.83 5.83
CA ASP A 14 11.08 3.41 5.11
C ASP A 14 10.91 2.74 3.72
N LEU A 15 12.02 2.45 3.03
CA LEU A 15 12.00 1.70 1.77
C LEU A 15 11.55 0.24 1.93
N LYS A 16 11.84 -0.40 3.07
CA LYS A 16 11.29 -1.74 3.35
C LYS A 16 9.78 -1.69 3.53
N ILE A 17 9.25 -0.69 4.23
CA ILE A 17 7.81 -0.51 4.39
C ILE A 17 7.15 -0.31 3.02
N PHE A 18 7.73 0.57 2.21
CA PHE A 18 7.30 0.80 0.84
C PHE A 18 7.21 -0.51 0.04
N LEU A 19 8.27 -1.33 0.07
CA LEU A 19 8.31 -2.61 -0.63
C LEU A 19 7.28 -3.60 -0.07
N TYR A 20 7.17 -3.69 1.25
CA TYR A 20 6.23 -4.57 1.92
C TYR A 20 4.78 -4.28 1.49
N PHE A 21 4.35 -3.01 1.53
CA PHE A 21 2.99 -2.65 1.12
C PHE A 21 2.75 -2.84 -0.37
N THR A 22 3.75 -2.56 -1.22
CA THR A 22 3.65 -2.81 -2.66
C THR A 22 3.38 -4.30 -2.96
N ILE A 23 4.07 -5.19 -2.24
CA ILE A 23 3.85 -6.64 -2.34
C ILE A 23 2.50 -7.04 -1.73
N LEU A 24 2.14 -6.47 -0.58
CA LEU A 24 0.88 -6.78 0.10
C LEU A 24 -0.32 -6.49 -0.80
N PHE A 25 -0.40 -5.30 -1.39
CA PHE A 25 -1.49 -4.93 -2.30
C PHE A 25 -1.52 -5.81 -3.56
N SER A 26 -0.33 -6.17 -4.06
CA SER A 26 -0.20 -7.11 -5.17
C SER A 26 -0.78 -8.50 -4.84
N VAL A 27 -0.56 -9.00 -3.62
CA VAL A 27 -1.08 -10.28 -3.16
C VAL A 27 -2.59 -10.20 -2.92
N PHE A 28 -3.07 -9.14 -2.25
CA PHE A 28 -4.51 -8.90 -2.05
C PHE A 28 -5.27 -8.90 -3.39
N ARG A 29 -4.74 -8.20 -4.39
CA ARG A 29 -5.30 -8.21 -5.74
C ARG A 29 -5.40 -9.61 -6.34
N LEU A 30 -4.35 -10.42 -6.26
CA LEU A 30 -4.37 -11.79 -6.77
C LEU A 30 -5.40 -12.66 -6.03
N ILE A 31 -5.51 -12.51 -4.71
CA ILE A 31 -6.52 -13.22 -3.92
C ILE A 31 -7.93 -12.77 -4.34
N PHE A 32 -8.16 -11.46 -4.52
CA PHE A 32 -9.45 -10.93 -4.97
C PHE A 32 -9.85 -11.48 -6.34
N ILE A 33 -8.92 -11.45 -7.30
CA ILE A 33 -9.11 -12.05 -8.63
C ILE A 33 -9.41 -13.55 -8.53
N GLY A 34 -8.73 -14.26 -7.62
CA GLY A 34 -8.97 -15.68 -7.37
C GLY A 34 -10.34 -15.99 -6.78
N ILE A 35 -10.84 -15.16 -5.85
CA ILE A 35 -12.17 -15.30 -5.25
C ILE A 35 -13.26 -15.12 -6.32
N PHE A 36 -13.14 -14.09 -7.16
CA PHE A 36 -14.10 -13.75 -8.20
C PHE A 36 -13.70 -14.29 -9.58
N ASN A 37 -13.05 -15.46 -9.63
CA ASN A 37 -12.55 -16.03 -10.87
C ASN A 37 -13.65 -16.29 -11.93
N THR A 38 -14.91 -16.42 -11.51
CA THR A 38 -16.06 -16.58 -12.41
C THR A 38 -16.26 -15.38 -13.32
N TYR A 39 -15.82 -14.19 -12.92
CA TYR A 39 -15.85 -12.97 -13.74
C TYR A 39 -14.73 -12.91 -14.80
N LEU A 40 -13.85 -13.93 -14.86
CA LEU A 40 -12.74 -14.00 -15.82
C LEU A 40 -13.08 -14.77 -17.09
N SER A 41 -14.34 -15.20 -17.31
CA SER A 41 -14.72 -16.07 -18.43
C SER A 41 -14.28 -15.55 -19.81
N ASP A 42 -14.28 -14.23 -19.98
CA ASP A 42 -13.89 -13.57 -21.23
C ASP A 42 -12.48 -12.94 -21.18
N CYS A 43 -11.72 -13.19 -20.11
CA CYS A 43 -10.41 -12.59 -19.88
C CYS A 43 -9.28 -13.56 -20.22
N THR A 44 -8.21 -13.03 -20.83
CA THR A 44 -7.00 -13.81 -21.09
C THR A 44 -6.01 -13.72 -19.92
N MET A 45 -5.06 -14.65 -19.87
CA MET A 45 -3.94 -14.57 -18.91
C MET A 45 -3.14 -13.27 -19.07
N GLN A 46 -3.06 -12.73 -20.28
CA GLN A 46 -2.43 -11.44 -20.54
C GLN A 46 -3.18 -10.29 -19.86
N ASP A 47 -4.51 -10.32 -19.84
CA ASP A 47 -5.32 -9.30 -19.17
C ASP A 47 -5.12 -9.32 -17.65
N ILE A 48 -4.97 -10.50 -17.06
CA ILE A 48 -4.66 -10.67 -15.63
C ILE A 48 -3.27 -10.10 -15.31
N LEU A 49 -2.26 -10.38 -16.15
CA LEU A 49 -0.91 -9.83 -15.98
C LEU A 49 -0.88 -8.30 -16.14
N LEU A 50 -1.66 -7.77 -17.10
CA LEU A 50 -1.81 -6.32 -17.28
C LEU A 50 -2.55 -5.68 -16.10
N CYS A 51 -3.59 -6.31 -15.57
CA CYS A 51 -4.26 -5.89 -14.34
C CYS A 51 -3.25 -5.83 -13.18
N GLN A 52 -2.42 -6.86 -13.03
CA GLN A 52 -1.40 -6.88 -11.99
C GLN A 52 -0.34 -5.79 -12.20
N TRP A 53 0.04 -5.50 -13.44
CA TRP A 53 0.98 -4.43 -13.77
C TRP A 53 0.40 -3.04 -13.46
N TYR A 54 -0.82 -2.75 -13.93
CA TYR A 54 -1.49 -1.49 -13.65
C TYR A 54 -1.79 -1.31 -12.17
N GLY A 55 -2.21 -2.40 -11.52
CA GLY A 55 -2.38 -2.46 -10.08
C GLY A 55 -1.08 -2.18 -9.33
N PHE A 56 0.02 -2.83 -9.68
CA PHE A 56 1.33 -2.55 -9.10
C PHE A 56 1.69 -1.06 -9.21
N ARG A 57 1.47 -0.46 -10.38
CA ARG A 57 1.71 0.97 -10.62
C ARG A 57 0.87 1.87 -9.72
N LEU A 58 -0.38 1.52 -9.46
CA LEU A 58 -1.23 2.23 -8.50
C LEU A 58 -0.72 2.02 -7.06
N SER A 59 -0.41 0.78 -6.69
CA SER A 59 0.13 0.40 -5.38
C SER A 59 1.42 1.11 -5.02
N LEU A 60 2.25 1.50 -6.00
CA LEU A 60 3.41 2.37 -5.75
C LEU A 60 2.98 3.69 -5.10
N LYS A 61 1.89 4.31 -5.56
CA LYS A 61 1.42 5.59 -5.00
C LYS A 61 0.96 5.42 -3.56
N THR A 62 0.11 4.42 -3.30
CA THR A 62 -0.44 4.11 -1.98
C THR A 62 0.67 3.76 -0.99
N ALA A 63 1.55 2.81 -1.35
CA ALA A 63 2.70 2.45 -0.55
C ALA A 63 3.67 3.62 -0.34
N GLY A 64 3.81 4.47 -1.36
CA GLY A 64 4.60 5.70 -1.33
C GLY A 64 4.09 6.70 -0.29
N MET A 65 2.77 6.91 -0.24
CA MET A 65 2.14 7.78 0.77
C MET A 65 2.32 7.21 2.18
N ILE A 66 2.10 5.90 2.37
CA ILE A 66 2.30 5.23 3.66
C ILE A 66 3.75 5.39 4.15
N ALA A 67 4.73 5.14 3.28
CA ALA A 67 6.14 5.26 3.60
C ALA A 67 6.56 6.72 3.83
N LEU A 68 6.03 7.67 3.06
CA LEU A 68 6.30 9.11 3.24
C LEU A 68 5.76 9.60 4.58
N ILE A 69 4.51 9.29 4.93
CA ILE A 69 3.93 9.69 6.22
C ILE A 69 4.75 9.08 7.37
N GLY A 70 5.10 7.80 7.27
CA GLY A 70 5.99 7.13 8.22
C GLY A 70 7.35 7.83 8.34
N GLY A 71 7.97 8.20 7.21
CA GLY A 71 9.23 8.93 7.18
C GLY A 71 9.13 10.35 7.76
N VAL A 72 8.03 11.06 7.55
CA VAL A 72 7.79 12.39 8.11
C VAL A 72 7.60 12.32 9.64
N LEU A 73 6.94 11.28 10.14
CA LEU A 73 6.68 11.11 11.59
C LEU A 73 7.86 10.47 12.35
N ALA A 74 8.62 9.58 11.70
CA ALA A 74 9.70 8.82 12.34
C ALA A 74 11.09 9.35 11.94
N THR A 75 11.36 9.42 10.64
CA THR A 75 12.70 9.68 10.09
C THR A 75 13.11 11.15 10.18
N LEU A 76 12.25 12.10 9.80
CA LEU A 76 12.58 13.54 9.84
C LEU A 76 12.83 14.06 11.27
N PRO A 77 11.99 13.78 12.28
CA PRO A 77 12.21 14.30 13.62
C PRO A 77 13.47 13.73 14.25
N GLN A 78 13.88 12.50 13.91
CA GLN A 78 15.11 11.90 14.43
C GLN A 78 16.39 12.57 13.93
N ILE A 79 16.35 13.24 12.77
CA ILE A 79 17.49 14.02 12.26
C ILE A 79 17.73 15.26 13.16
N GLY A 80 16.65 15.87 13.66
CA GLY A 80 16.70 16.99 14.60
C GLY A 80 16.95 16.55 16.04
N PHE A 81 16.19 15.55 16.50
CA PHE A 81 16.21 15.01 17.87
C PHE A 81 16.73 13.58 17.88
N ILE A 82 18.01 13.38 18.23
CA ILE A 82 18.68 12.07 18.15
C ILE A 82 17.98 10.98 18.99
N LYS A 83 17.37 11.36 20.12
CA LYS A 83 16.64 10.44 21.04
C LYS A 83 15.19 10.13 20.58
N TRP A 84 14.75 10.63 19.43
CA TRP A 84 13.40 10.39 18.92
C TRP A 84 13.15 8.89 18.71
N PRO A 85 12.01 8.34 19.17
CA PRO A 85 11.70 6.91 19.10
C PRO A 85 11.19 6.49 17.70
N SER A 86 11.96 6.82 16.66
CA SER A 86 11.66 6.58 15.24
C SER A 86 11.23 5.12 14.95
N GLU A 87 11.97 4.14 15.47
CA GLU A 87 11.67 2.72 15.24
C GLU A 87 10.31 2.29 15.81
N ILE A 88 9.92 2.83 16.97
CA ILE A 88 8.65 2.49 17.62
C ILE A 88 7.50 3.13 16.83
N ILE A 89 7.61 4.43 16.51
CA ILE A 89 6.61 5.16 15.73
C ILE A 89 6.40 4.49 14.38
N ARG A 90 7.50 4.13 13.69
CA ARG A 90 7.44 3.45 12.40
C ARG A 90 6.72 2.10 12.50
N LYS A 91 7.02 1.29 13.52
CA LYS A 91 6.35 0.00 13.75
C LYS A 91 4.85 0.17 14.02
N ILE A 92 4.48 1.14 14.86
CA ILE A 92 3.07 1.40 15.19
C ILE A 92 2.31 1.88 13.94
N TRP A 93 2.86 2.87 13.23
CA TRP A 93 2.26 3.40 12.00
C TRP A 93 2.06 2.31 10.93
N SER A 94 3.12 1.54 10.65
CA SER A 94 3.03 0.49 9.63
C SER A 94 2.12 -0.66 10.05
N ALA A 95 2.09 -1.05 11.33
CA ALA A 95 1.14 -2.02 11.84
C ALA A 95 -0.32 -1.53 11.74
N LEU A 96 -0.56 -0.25 12.05
CA LEU A 96 -1.89 0.36 11.89
C LEU A 96 -2.34 0.35 10.42
N MET A 97 -1.45 0.69 9.49
CA MET A 97 -1.77 0.62 8.06
C MET A 97 -2.06 -0.81 7.61
N VAL A 98 -1.30 -1.82 8.08
CA VAL A 98 -1.61 -3.23 7.79
C VAL A 98 -3.01 -3.59 8.29
N LEU A 99 -3.38 -3.21 9.51
CA LEU A 99 -4.71 -3.44 10.06
C LEU A 99 -5.81 -2.82 9.18
N ILE A 100 -5.67 -1.52 8.86
CA ILE A 100 -6.66 -0.78 8.07
C ILE A 100 -6.87 -1.44 6.70
N PHE A 101 -5.79 -1.66 5.94
CA PHE A 101 -5.90 -2.23 4.60
C PHE A 101 -6.33 -3.70 4.60
N THR A 102 -5.99 -4.48 5.64
CA THR A 102 -6.48 -5.86 5.77
C THR A 102 -7.98 -5.86 6.02
N ILE A 103 -8.48 -5.03 6.93
CA ILE A 103 -9.93 -4.92 7.18
C ILE A 103 -10.64 -4.43 5.91
N ALA A 104 -10.10 -3.41 5.24
CA ALA A 104 -10.68 -2.88 4.01
C ALA A 104 -10.75 -3.95 2.91
N PHE A 105 -9.71 -4.77 2.75
CA PHE A 105 -9.71 -5.90 1.82
C PHE A 105 -10.81 -6.92 2.12
N PHE A 106 -10.97 -7.32 3.39
CA PHE A 106 -12.02 -8.26 3.78
C PHE A 106 -13.43 -7.66 3.63
N ALA A 107 -13.59 -6.37 3.89
CA ALA A 107 -14.83 -5.64 3.68
C ALA A 107 -15.17 -5.46 2.18
N ARG A 108 -14.15 -5.37 1.32
CA ARG A 108 -14.33 -5.24 -0.12
C ARG A 108 -15.01 -6.46 -0.74
N ILE A 109 -14.76 -7.66 -0.24
CA ILE A 109 -15.33 -8.89 -0.84
C ILE A 109 -16.87 -8.87 -0.80
N PRO A 110 -17.55 -8.76 0.36
CA PRO A 110 -19.01 -8.67 0.39
C PRO A 110 -19.55 -7.41 -0.28
N TYR A 111 -18.81 -6.29 -0.21
CA TYR A 111 -19.19 -5.07 -0.93
C TYR A 111 -19.24 -5.30 -2.45
N PHE A 112 -18.24 -5.99 -3.00
CA PHE A 112 -18.19 -6.32 -4.41
C PHE A 112 -19.28 -7.33 -4.81
N GLU A 113 -19.64 -8.28 -3.93
CA GLU A 113 -20.76 -9.20 -4.16
C GLU A 113 -22.10 -8.45 -4.29
N ILE A 114 -22.32 -7.40 -3.50
CA ILE A 114 -23.56 -6.62 -3.50
C ILE A 114 -23.62 -5.64 -4.67
N PHE A 115 -22.53 -4.90 -4.91
CA PHE A 115 -22.55 -3.73 -5.82
C PHE A 115 -21.82 -3.98 -7.14
N ASN A 116 -21.08 -5.09 -7.29
CA ASN A 116 -20.23 -5.38 -8.44
C ASN A 116 -19.29 -4.22 -8.82
N SER A 117 -18.85 -3.46 -7.81
CA SER A 117 -18.03 -2.26 -7.88
C SER A 117 -17.12 -2.18 -6.65
N GLY A 118 -15.97 -1.53 -6.76
CA GLY A 118 -15.14 -1.11 -5.62
C GLY A 118 -15.80 0.04 -4.84
N PHE A 119 -15.21 0.39 -3.68
CA PHE A 119 -15.75 1.42 -2.78
C PHE A 119 -15.98 2.75 -3.52
N ASN A 120 -17.24 3.12 -3.71
CA ASN A 120 -17.62 4.34 -4.42
C ASN A 120 -18.41 5.27 -3.50
N ILE A 121 -17.95 6.52 -3.35
CA ILE A 121 -18.58 7.55 -2.50
C ILE A 121 -20.03 7.84 -2.92
N MET A 122 -20.33 7.76 -4.23
CA MET A 122 -21.70 7.98 -4.72
C MET A 122 -22.65 6.85 -4.31
N LEU A 123 -22.16 5.61 -4.33
CA LEU A 123 -22.90 4.46 -3.81
C LEU A 123 -23.05 4.56 -2.29
N ILE A 124 -21.99 4.90 -1.55
CA ILE A 124 -22.04 5.08 -0.09
C ILE A 124 -23.02 6.18 0.34
N ASN A 125 -23.13 7.27 -0.44
CA ASN A 125 -24.06 8.36 -0.16
C ASN A 125 -25.51 7.99 -0.51
N GLY A 126 -25.77 7.23 -1.57
CA GLY A 126 -27.11 6.69 -1.85
C GLY A 126 -27.54 5.62 -0.83
N VAL A 127 -26.58 4.93 -0.24
CA VAL A 127 -26.73 3.92 0.81
C VAL A 127 -26.99 4.52 2.20
N HIS A 128 -26.79 5.82 2.38
CA HIS A 128 -26.99 6.49 3.68
C HIS A 128 -28.44 6.38 4.19
N ASP A 129 -29.41 6.23 3.29
CA ASP A 129 -30.83 6.04 3.64
C ASP A 129 -31.18 4.59 4.05
N ASP A 130 -30.36 3.58 3.67
CA ASP A 130 -30.62 2.14 3.87
C ASP A 130 -29.41 1.37 4.49
N TRP A 131 -28.56 2.07 5.25
CA TRP A 131 -27.34 1.49 5.84
C TRP A 131 -27.59 0.22 6.68
N GLY A 132 -28.71 0.19 7.39
CA GLY A 132 -29.12 -0.95 8.21
C GLY A 132 -29.38 -2.21 7.37
N ALA A 133 -30.08 -2.08 6.24
CA ALA A 133 -30.40 -3.21 5.37
C ALA A 133 -29.15 -3.76 4.69
N ILE A 134 -28.23 -2.89 4.23
CA ILE A 134 -27.00 -3.33 3.57
C ILE A 134 -26.02 -3.97 4.54
N LEU A 135 -25.91 -3.44 5.77
CA LEU A 135 -25.16 -4.13 6.82
C LEU A 135 -25.80 -5.48 7.17
N ASP A 136 -27.13 -5.55 7.26
CA ASP A 136 -27.83 -6.80 7.55
C ASP A 136 -27.59 -7.84 6.45
N THR A 137 -27.70 -7.46 5.18
CA THR A 137 -27.35 -8.30 4.02
C THR A 137 -25.87 -8.70 4.03
N ALA A 138 -24.95 -7.76 4.26
CA ALA A 138 -23.52 -8.06 4.32
C ALA A 138 -23.17 -9.03 5.46
N ILE A 139 -23.86 -8.92 6.59
CA ILE A 139 -23.67 -9.78 7.77
C ILE A 139 -24.32 -11.15 7.57
N ASN A 140 -25.59 -11.18 7.17
CA ASN A 140 -26.42 -12.39 7.13
C ASN A 140 -26.23 -13.19 5.83
N GLU A 141 -26.13 -12.52 4.68
CA GLU A 141 -25.98 -13.20 3.38
C GLU A 141 -24.51 -13.42 3.02
N TYR A 142 -23.63 -12.45 3.29
CA TYR A 142 -22.22 -12.51 2.86
C TYR A 142 -21.21 -12.77 4.00
N GLY A 143 -21.70 -12.92 5.23
CA GLY A 143 -20.90 -13.39 6.37
C GLY A 143 -19.84 -12.40 6.87
N LEU A 144 -20.08 -11.08 6.75
CA LEU A 144 -19.15 -10.02 7.19
C LEU A 144 -18.66 -10.23 8.63
N LEU A 145 -19.56 -10.64 9.55
CA LEU A 145 -19.20 -10.87 10.96
C LEU A 145 -18.22 -12.03 11.15
N TRP A 146 -18.31 -13.11 10.36
CA TRP A 146 -17.36 -14.23 10.46
C TRP A 146 -16.02 -13.92 9.78
N ARG A 147 -16.04 -13.06 8.75
CA ARG A 147 -14.83 -12.59 8.06
C ARG A 147 -14.00 -11.61 8.92
N LEU A 148 -14.60 -10.91 9.88
CA LEU A 148 -13.89 -9.99 10.79
C LEU A 148 -12.86 -10.69 11.70
N PRO A 149 -13.19 -11.76 12.46
CA PRO A 149 -12.20 -12.54 13.19
C PRO A 149 -11.05 -13.05 12.31
N LEU A 150 -11.38 -13.50 11.08
CA LEU A 150 -10.38 -13.93 10.11
C LEU A 150 -9.48 -12.77 9.68
N ALA A 151 -10.03 -11.57 9.47
CA ALA A 151 -9.27 -10.36 9.15
C ALA A 151 -8.31 -9.98 10.28
N PHE A 152 -8.72 -10.09 11.54
CA PHE A 152 -7.83 -9.85 12.69
C PHE A 152 -6.72 -10.90 12.80
N LEU A 153 -7.04 -12.17 12.58
CA LEU A 153 -6.04 -13.24 12.55
C LEU A 153 -5.00 -12.99 11.45
N MET A 154 -5.48 -12.70 10.22
CA MET A 154 -4.62 -12.37 9.09
C MET A 154 -3.78 -11.12 9.34
N THR A 155 -4.35 -10.08 9.96
CA THR A 155 -3.62 -8.89 10.37
C THR A 155 -2.46 -9.25 11.29
N GLY A 156 -2.68 -10.12 12.28
CA GLY A 156 -1.62 -10.59 13.19
C GLY A 156 -0.46 -11.25 12.45
N ILE A 157 -0.77 -12.13 11.47
CA ILE A 157 0.23 -12.79 10.63
C ILE A 157 1.00 -11.77 9.78
N LEU A 158 0.29 -10.84 9.15
CA LEU A 158 0.88 -9.81 8.29
C LEU A 158 1.77 -8.86 9.09
N ILE A 159 1.34 -8.40 10.26
CA ILE A 159 2.16 -7.60 11.18
C ILE A 159 3.40 -8.38 11.61
N TRP A 160 3.26 -9.67 11.93
CA TRP A 160 4.42 -10.49 12.27
C TRP A 160 5.44 -10.57 11.12
N LEU A 161 4.98 -10.78 9.88
CA LEU A 161 5.83 -10.77 8.68
C LEU A 161 6.51 -9.40 8.47
N LEU A 162 5.76 -8.31 8.64
CA LEU A 162 6.28 -6.95 8.55
C LEU A 162 7.40 -6.72 9.57
N LEU A 163 7.17 -7.04 10.85
CA LEU A 163 8.17 -6.86 11.90
C LEU A 163 9.42 -7.72 11.65
N LYS A 164 9.24 -8.96 11.17
CA LYS A 164 10.35 -9.83 10.77
C LYS A 164 11.16 -9.20 9.62
N PHE A 165 10.48 -8.61 8.64
CA PHE A 165 11.10 -7.93 7.51
C PHE A 165 11.87 -6.66 7.93
N LEU A 166 11.31 -5.85 8.82
CA LEU A 166 11.97 -4.67 9.38
C LEU A 166 13.22 -5.00 10.19
N ASN A 167 13.23 -6.14 10.90
CA ASN A 167 14.38 -6.62 11.67
C ASN A 167 15.56 -7.12 10.82
N ILE A 168 15.40 -7.30 9.51
CA ILE A 168 16.53 -7.66 8.62
C ILE A 168 17.60 -6.56 8.70
N LYS A 169 18.87 -6.95 8.86
CA LYS A 169 19.98 -5.99 9.03
C LYS A 169 20.04 -5.01 7.85
N THR A 170 20.14 -3.72 8.15
CA THR A 170 20.37 -2.67 7.15
C THR A 170 21.86 -2.57 6.82
N ARG A 171 22.18 -2.01 5.65
CA ARG A 171 23.56 -1.78 5.21
C ARG A 171 24.05 -0.45 5.78
N PRO A 172 25.04 -0.43 6.69
CA PRO A 172 25.54 0.82 7.27
C PRO A 172 26.23 1.66 6.19
N ALA A 173 26.07 2.99 6.27
CA ALA A 173 26.81 3.91 5.41
C ALA A 173 28.29 3.93 5.85
N LYS A 174 29.15 3.26 5.08
CA LYS A 174 30.62 3.32 5.25
C LYS A 174 31.12 4.68 4.75
N ILE A 175 31.16 5.67 5.64
CA ILE A 175 31.64 7.02 5.33
C ILE A 175 32.78 7.34 6.27
N THR A 176 33.97 7.49 5.70
CA THR A 176 35.20 7.77 6.46
C THR A 176 35.59 9.25 6.39
N ASN A 177 35.36 9.90 5.24
CA ASN A 177 35.84 11.26 4.97
C ASN A 177 34.71 12.24 4.59
N SER A 178 34.92 13.55 4.84
CA SER A 178 33.95 14.61 4.51
C SER A 178 33.61 14.72 3.01
N ARG A 179 34.56 14.43 2.11
CA ARG A 179 34.28 14.34 0.66
C ARG A 179 33.31 13.22 0.31
N GLN A 180 33.46 12.04 0.92
CA GLN A 180 32.55 10.91 0.71
C GLN A 180 31.15 11.22 1.25
N LEU A 181 31.06 11.90 2.39
CA LEU A 181 29.80 12.38 2.94
C LEU A 181 29.11 13.34 1.96
N PHE A 182 29.84 14.30 1.41
CA PHE A 182 29.30 15.26 0.44
C PHE A 182 28.71 14.54 -0.79
N PHE A 183 29.46 13.63 -1.42
CA PHE A 183 28.94 12.85 -2.56
C PHE A 183 27.73 12.00 -2.20
N ALA A 184 27.71 11.38 -1.01
CA ALA A 184 26.58 10.60 -0.55
C ALA A 184 25.31 11.46 -0.35
N VAL A 185 25.47 12.65 0.23
CA VAL A 185 24.37 13.62 0.41
C VAL A 185 23.85 14.12 -0.93
N VAL A 186 24.74 14.54 -1.84
CA VAL A 186 24.36 15.00 -3.18
C VAL A 186 23.59 13.90 -3.93
N ARG A 187 24.07 12.65 -3.85
CA ARG A 187 23.38 11.51 -4.46
C ARG A 187 21.96 11.33 -3.92
N VAL A 188 21.77 11.42 -2.60
CA VAL A 188 20.43 11.33 -1.99
C VAL A 188 19.55 12.49 -2.47
N ILE A 189 20.07 13.72 -2.47
CA ILE A 189 19.32 14.92 -2.90
C ILE A 189 18.87 14.82 -4.35
N ILE A 190 19.60 14.11 -5.21
CA ILE A 190 19.21 13.92 -6.62
C ILE A 190 18.26 12.72 -6.78
N VAL A 191 18.62 11.56 -6.21
CA VAL A 191 17.90 10.30 -6.44
C VAL A 191 16.52 10.31 -5.77
N LEU A 192 16.43 10.88 -4.56
CA LEU A 192 15.22 10.82 -3.76
C LEU A 192 14.07 11.63 -4.41
N PRO A 193 14.24 12.88 -4.89
CA PRO A 193 13.21 13.58 -5.65
C PRO A 193 12.79 12.87 -6.94
N ILE A 194 13.73 12.32 -7.70
CA ILE A 194 13.41 11.54 -8.92
C ILE A 194 12.55 10.33 -8.56
N PHE A 195 12.92 9.62 -7.50
CA PHE A 195 12.14 8.50 -6.98
C PHE A 195 10.74 8.96 -6.50
N PHE A 196 10.63 10.10 -5.82
CA PHE A 196 9.35 10.67 -5.42
C PHE A 196 8.44 10.97 -6.60
N VAL A 197 8.98 11.56 -7.67
CA VAL A 197 8.22 11.82 -8.90
C VAL A 197 7.78 10.50 -9.54
N PHE A 198 8.68 9.52 -9.66
CA PHE A 198 8.38 8.20 -10.19
C PHE A 198 7.24 7.52 -9.42
N VAL A 199 7.33 7.51 -8.09
CA VAL A 199 6.32 6.92 -7.20
C VAL A 199 4.99 7.68 -7.30
N ARG A 200 5.01 9.02 -7.27
CA ARG A 200 3.82 9.88 -7.37
C ARG A 200 2.99 9.59 -8.62
N TYR A 201 3.64 9.30 -9.74
CA TYR A 201 2.97 8.99 -11.00
C TYR A 201 2.81 7.49 -11.27
N GLY A 202 3.02 6.65 -10.25
CA GLY A 202 2.83 5.20 -10.36
C GLY A 202 3.77 4.57 -11.39
N GLY A 203 5.05 4.89 -11.30
CA GLY A 203 6.08 4.39 -12.21
C GLY A 203 6.22 5.15 -13.54
N ALA A 204 5.54 6.29 -13.68
CA ALA A 204 5.72 7.23 -14.79
C ALA A 204 6.39 8.53 -14.30
N PHE A 205 6.62 9.50 -15.20
CA PHE A 205 7.17 10.83 -14.87
C PHE A 205 6.23 11.98 -15.27
N ASN A 206 5.03 11.68 -15.78
CA ASN A 206 4.05 12.66 -16.20
C ASN A 206 2.63 12.20 -15.88
N TYR A 207 1.70 13.16 -15.88
CA TYR A 207 0.27 12.88 -15.64
C TYR A 207 -0.35 12.03 -16.76
N ALA A 208 0.02 12.28 -18.02
CA ALA A 208 -0.53 11.60 -19.19
C ALA A 208 -0.41 10.07 -19.11
N ASN A 209 0.72 9.57 -18.59
CA ASN A 209 0.94 8.14 -18.44
C ASN A 209 0.63 7.61 -17.04
N SER A 210 0.13 8.45 -16.13
CA SER A 210 -0.21 8.04 -14.77
C SER A 210 -1.57 7.33 -14.70
N ILE A 211 -1.77 6.52 -13.66
CA ILE A 211 -3.03 5.83 -13.38
C ILE A 211 -3.73 6.56 -12.25
N ASN A 212 -5.00 6.90 -12.42
CA ASN A 212 -5.77 7.65 -11.42
C ASN A 212 -6.46 6.71 -10.44
N PHE A 213 -6.64 7.19 -9.21
CA PHE A 213 -7.40 6.48 -8.17
C PHE A 213 -8.91 6.45 -8.47
N GLU A 214 -9.42 7.46 -9.18
CA GLU A 214 -10.86 7.57 -9.51
C GLU A 214 -11.29 6.65 -10.66
N SER A 215 -10.39 6.39 -11.61
CA SER A 215 -10.66 5.47 -12.72
C SER A 215 -9.37 4.86 -13.21
N ALA A 216 -9.30 3.53 -13.09
CA ALA A 216 -8.22 2.70 -13.60
C ALA A 216 -8.65 1.89 -14.84
N GLU A 217 -9.68 2.35 -15.56
CA GLU A 217 -10.21 1.69 -16.75
C GLU A 217 -9.16 1.62 -17.87
N ARG A 218 -8.48 0.48 -17.94
CA ARG A 218 -7.42 0.21 -18.92
C ARG A 218 -7.64 -1.11 -19.66
N LEU A 219 -8.52 -1.97 -19.14
CA LEU A 219 -8.85 -3.27 -19.67
C LEU A 219 -10.31 -3.29 -20.14
N LYS A 220 -10.64 -4.25 -21.00
CA LYS A 220 -12.02 -4.45 -21.48
C LYS A 220 -12.97 -4.96 -20.39
N SER A 221 -12.42 -5.70 -19.43
CA SER A 221 -13.18 -6.25 -18.31
C SER A 221 -13.37 -5.20 -17.22
N ALA A 222 -14.63 -4.90 -16.89
CA ALA A 222 -14.98 -4.08 -15.74
C ALA A 222 -14.41 -4.66 -14.42
N PHE A 223 -14.55 -5.98 -14.23
CA PHE A 223 -14.00 -6.67 -13.06
C PHE A 223 -12.48 -6.47 -12.86
N LEU A 224 -11.67 -6.69 -13.89
CA LEU A 224 -10.22 -6.46 -13.80
C LEU A 224 -9.86 -4.98 -13.59
N ASN A 225 -10.65 -4.04 -14.12
CA ASN A 225 -10.45 -2.62 -13.86
C ASN A 225 -10.70 -2.27 -12.39
N GLU A 226 -11.75 -2.82 -11.79
CA GLU A 226 -12.00 -2.69 -10.36
C GLU A 226 -10.85 -3.31 -9.55
N ALA A 227 -10.38 -4.50 -9.93
CA ALA A 227 -9.27 -5.16 -9.24
C ALA A 227 -7.93 -4.36 -9.28
N ILE A 228 -7.76 -3.42 -10.21
CA ILE A 228 -6.57 -2.55 -10.24
C ILE A 228 -6.52 -1.62 -9.01
N LEU A 229 -7.67 -1.18 -8.51
CA LEU A 229 -7.79 -0.25 -7.39
C LEU A 229 -7.32 -0.89 -6.08
N ASP A 230 -6.55 -0.15 -5.28
CA ASP A 230 -6.22 -0.53 -3.90
C ASP A 230 -7.38 -0.13 -2.98
N ASP A 231 -7.58 -0.87 -1.88
CA ASP A 231 -8.78 -0.77 -1.02
C ASP A 231 -8.81 0.43 -0.05
N GLY A 232 -8.15 1.54 -0.37
CA GLY A 232 -8.06 2.69 0.55
C GLY A 232 -7.87 4.04 -0.11
#